data_AF-A0A1Q3X7A5-F1
#
_entry.id   AF-A0A1Q3X7A5-F1
#
_cell.length_a   1.000
_cell.length_b   1.000
_cell.length_c   1.000
_cell.angle_alpha   90.00
_cell.angle_beta   90.00
_cell.angle_gamma   90.00
#
_symmetry.space_group_name_H-M   'P 1'
#
loop_
_entity.id
_entity.type
_entity.pdbx_description
1 polymer ?
#
loop_
_entity_poly.entity_id
_entity_poly.type
_entity_poly.pdbx_seq_one_letter_code
_entity_poly.pdbx_strand_id
1 'polypeptide(L)'
;MKQKIARIFRVTGIIFFVDLLRYRYMWLKNRKKNKQFLVENPGIALPGPYMIYETFRLDYQRYYEKGRETAEWVKEEVSPFMELASRDILDWGCGPGRVVRHLPEVIGKGCRFYGSDYNAAYINWCSSHIPAVTFSKNDLNPPLPYGDKHLISFMFFPYSPTFRSVATGSGLMSYTAC
;
A
#
# COMPACT_ATOMS: atom_id res chain seq x y z
N MET A 1 15.73 -30.14 -7.14
CA MET A 1 15.12 -29.86 -8.46
C MET A 1 14.44 -28.48 -8.53
N LYS A 2 13.54 -28.13 -7.59
CA LYS A 2 12.85 -26.83 -7.55
C LYS A 2 13.77 -25.59 -7.53
N GLN A 3 14.89 -25.63 -6.79
CA GLN A 3 15.82 -24.50 -6.70
C GLN A 3 16.67 -24.28 -7.98
N LYS A 4 17.01 -25.35 -8.71
CA LYS A 4 17.76 -25.26 -9.98
C LYS A 4 16.89 -24.62 -11.08
N ILE A 5 15.62 -25.03 -11.14
CA ILE A 5 14.61 -24.47 -12.04
C ILE A 5 14.37 -22.98 -11.73
N ALA A 6 14.21 -22.62 -10.47
CA ALA A 6 14.05 -21.22 -10.04
C ALA A 6 15.27 -20.34 -10.40
N ARG A 7 16.49 -20.91 -10.37
CA ARG A 7 17.72 -20.21 -10.75
C ARG A 7 17.80 -19.97 -12.27
N ILE A 8 17.37 -20.94 -13.09
CA ILE A 8 17.31 -20.80 -14.55
C ILE A 8 16.32 -19.70 -14.95
N PHE A 9 15.12 -19.66 -14.34
CA PHE A 9 14.12 -18.63 -14.64
C PHE A 9 14.54 -17.20 -14.26
N ARG A 10 15.39 -17.02 -13.24
CA ARG A 10 15.96 -15.71 -12.89
C ARG A 10 17.05 -15.24 -13.85
N VAL A 11 17.76 -16.16 -14.49
CA VAL A 11 18.94 -15.85 -15.34
C VAL A 11 18.55 -15.61 -16.81
N THR A 12 17.42 -16.14 -17.28
CA THR A 12 17.06 -16.12 -18.72
C THR A 12 16.18 -14.96 -19.16
N GLY A 13 15.78 -14.04 -18.27
CA GLY A 13 14.84 -12.95 -18.61
C GLY A 13 13.41 -13.39 -18.92
N ILE A 14 13.15 -14.70 -19.00
CA ILE A 14 11.82 -15.31 -19.24
C ILE A 14 10.82 -14.88 -18.16
N ILE A 15 11.29 -14.60 -16.94
CA ILE A 15 10.43 -14.15 -15.85
C ILE A 15 9.70 -12.84 -16.18
N PHE A 16 10.36 -11.90 -16.86
CA PHE A 16 9.73 -10.65 -17.29
C PHE A 16 8.68 -10.88 -18.37
N PHE A 17 8.95 -11.81 -19.29
CA PHE A 17 7.98 -12.15 -20.34
C PHE A 17 6.74 -12.85 -19.78
N VAL A 18 6.94 -13.81 -18.88
CA VAL A 18 5.84 -14.50 -18.19
C VAL A 18 5.01 -13.51 -17.37
N ASP A 19 5.67 -12.56 -16.68
CA ASP A 19 4.99 -11.51 -15.93
C ASP A 19 4.19 -10.58 -16.86
N LEU A 20 4.77 -10.14 -17.97
CA LEU A 20 4.08 -9.32 -18.95
C LEU A 20 2.86 -10.04 -19.56
N LEU A 21 2.98 -11.33 -19.87
CA LEU A 21 1.86 -12.15 -20.33
C LEU A 21 0.76 -12.24 -19.28
N ARG A 22 1.13 -12.46 -18.01
CA ARG A 22 0.18 -12.52 -16.90
C ARG A 22 -0.50 -11.18 -16.68
N TYR A 23 0.24 -10.07 -16.73
CA TYR A 23 -0.31 -8.72 -16.70
C TYR A 23 -1.32 -8.50 -17.82
N ARG A 24 -0.96 -8.83 -19.07
CA ARG A 24 -1.86 -8.68 -20.23
C ARG A 24 -3.13 -9.52 -20.09
N TYR A 25 -2.99 -10.77 -19.64
CA TYR A 25 -4.14 -11.63 -19.36
C TYR A 25 -5.07 -11.02 -18.31
N MET A 26 -4.52 -10.56 -17.18
CA MET A 26 -5.30 -9.94 -16.10
C MET A 26 -5.97 -8.64 -16.55
N TRP A 27 -5.26 -7.83 -17.35
CA TRP A 27 -5.79 -6.59 -17.92
C TRP A 27 -6.99 -6.86 -18.83
N LEU A 28 -6.87 -7.82 -19.76
CA LEU A 28 -7.97 -8.22 -20.63
C LEU A 28 -9.15 -8.78 -19.84
N LYS A 29 -8.88 -9.70 -18.90
CA LYS A 29 -9.89 -10.35 -18.06
C LYS A 29 -10.73 -9.35 -17.26
N ASN A 30 -10.09 -8.33 -16.69
CA ASN A 30 -10.77 -7.35 -15.83
C ASN A 30 -11.16 -6.05 -16.56
N ARG A 31 -10.88 -5.91 -17.86
CA ARG A 31 -11.07 -4.67 -18.63
C ARG A 31 -12.49 -4.11 -18.52
N LYS A 32 -13.52 -4.95 -18.70
CA LYS A 32 -14.92 -4.51 -18.65
C LYS A 32 -15.29 -3.98 -17.26
N LYS A 33 -14.97 -4.75 -16.22
CA LYS A 33 -15.21 -4.38 -14.82
C LYS A 33 -14.45 -3.11 -14.43
N ASN A 34 -13.17 -3.02 -14.76
CA ASN A 34 -12.34 -1.86 -14.44
C ASN A 34 -12.82 -0.60 -15.17
N LYS A 35 -13.25 -0.71 -16.44
CA LYS A 35 -13.85 0.40 -17.18
C LYS A 35 -15.16 0.86 -16.52
N GLN A 36 -16.02 -0.09 -16.13
CA GLN A 36 -17.28 0.22 -15.45
C GLN A 36 -17.04 0.96 -14.14
N PHE A 37 -16.12 0.48 -13.29
CA PHE A 37 -15.77 1.13 -12.04
C PHE A 37 -15.33 2.60 -12.22
N LEU A 38 -14.52 2.89 -13.25
CA LEU A 38 -14.09 4.25 -13.56
C LEU A 38 -15.25 5.16 -14.00
N VAL A 39 -16.20 4.62 -14.78
CA VAL A 39 -17.39 5.37 -15.21
C VAL A 39 -18.30 5.69 -14.03
N GLU A 40 -18.46 4.74 -13.12
CA GLU A 40 -19.28 4.89 -11.90
C GLU A 40 -18.61 5.81 -10.87
N ASN A 41 -17.27 5.95 -10.90
CA ASN A 41 -16.50 6.68 -9.91
C ASN A 41 -15.48 7.66 -10.55
N PRO A 42 -15.93 8.67 -11.31
CA PRO A 42 -15.03 9.55 -12.06
C PRO A 42 -14.10 10.40 -11.16
N GLY A 43 -14.45 10.60 -9.89
CA GLY A 43 -13.63 11.33 -8.92
C GLY A 43 -12.52 10.50 -8.26
N ILE A 44 -12.49 9.18 -8.44
CA ILE A 44 -11.47 8.32 -7.83
C ILE A 44 -10.25 8.25 -8.75
N ALA A 45 -9.18 8.94 -8.37
CA ALA A 45 -7.88 8.75 -9.00
C ALA A 45 -7.31 7.36 -8.67
N LEU A 46 -6.95 6.57 -9.68
CA LEU A 46 -6.32 5.26 -9.49
C LEU A 46 -4.91 5.22 -10.11
N PRO A 47 -3.97 4.46 -9.52
CA PRO A 47 -2.65 4.29 -10.09
C PRO A 47 -2.70 3.63 -11.46
N GLY A 48 -1.59 3.72 -12.19
CA GLY A 48 -1.43 3.00 -13.44
C GLY A 48 -1.72 1.50 -13.26
N PRO A 49 -2.34 0.83 -14.24
CA PRO A 49 -2.76 -0.57 -14.12
C PRO A 49 -1.61 -1.52 -13.76
N TYR A 50 -0.40 -1.23 -14.24
CA TYR A 50 0.77 -2.04 -13.90
C TYR A 50 1.21 -1.86 -12.44
N MET A 51 1.16 -0.65 -11.87
CA MET A 51 1.42 -0.42 -10.44
C MET A 51 0.43 -1.19 -9.55
N ILE A 52 -0.84 -1.20 -9.93
CA ILE A 52 -1.88 -1.99 -9.24
C ILE A 52 -1.60 -3.48 -9.38
N TYR A 53 -1.18 -3.94 -10.55
CA TYR A 53 -0.84 -5.35 -10.80
C TYR A 53 0.38 -5.83 -9.99
N GLU A 54 1.40 -4.99 -9.85
CA GLU A 54 2.62 -5.32 -9.08
C GLU A 54 2.36 -5.39 -7.57
N THR A 55 1.47 -4.53 -7.06
CA THR A 55 1.22 -4.41 -5.61
C THR A 55 -0.06 -5.09 -5.14
N PHE A 56 -0.95 -5.47 -6.07
CA PHE A 56 -2.26 -6.05 -5.79
C PHE A 56 -2.81 -6.84 -6.99
N ARG A 57 -4.03 -7.36 -6.89
CA ARG A 57 -4.74 -7.92 -8.05
C ARG A 57 -5.25 -6.77 -8.92
N LEU A 58 -5.08 -6.87 -10.25
CA LEU A 58 -5.56 -5.87 -11.22
C LEU A 58 -7.10 -5.81 -11.32
N ASP A 59 -7.74 -5.33 -10.26
CA ASP A 59 -9.19 -5.19 -10.08
C ASP A 59 -9.41 -3.88 -9.32
N TYR A 60 -9.89 -2.86 -10.02
CA TYR A 60 -9.92 -1.48 -9.52
C TYR A 60 -10.85 -1.31 -8.32
N GLN A 61 -12.02 -1.93 -8.40
CA GLN A 61 -12.99 -1.91 -7.31
C GLN A 61 -12.40 -2.57 -6.07
N ARG A 62 -11.86 -3.78 -6.20
CA ARG A 62 -11.26 -4.48 -5.05
C ARG A 62 -10.05 -3.77 -4.50
N TYR A 63 -9.24 -3.15 -5.36
CA TYR A 63 -8.08 -2.37 -4.93
C TYR A 63 -8.52 -1.23 -4.00
N TYR A 64 -9.57 -0.49 -4.38
CA TYR A 64 -10.10 0.62 -3.61
C TYR A 64 -10.83 0.16 -2.33
N GLU A 65 -11.79 -0.75 -2.47
CA GLU A 65 -12.61 -1.24 -1.34
C GLU A 65 -11.76 -1.95 -0.28
N LYS A 66 -10.87 -2.87 -0.69
CA LYS A 66 -9.97 -3.54 0.26
C LYS A 66 -8.94 -2.59 0.86
N GLY A 67 -8.58 -1.50 0.15
CA GLY A 67 -7.79 -0.41 0.72
C GLY A 67 -8.50 0.23 1.91
N ARG A 68 -9.78 0.60 1.72
CA ARG A 68 -10.62 1.18 2.77
C ARG A 68 -10.84 0.24 3.95
N GLU A 69 -11.22 -1.01 3.69
CA GLU A 69 -11.40 -2.03 4.73
C GLU A 69 -10.11 -2.21 5.57
N THR A 70 -8.95 -2.16 4.91
CA THR A 70 -7.67 -2.25 5.64
C THR A 70 -7.44 -1.01 6.52
N ALA A 71 -7.80 0.19 6.05
CA ALA A 71 -7.68 1.41 6.84
C ALA A 71 -8.63 1.42 8.05
N GLU A 72 -9.85 0.92 7.88
CA GLU A 72 -10.83 0.73 8.96
C GLU A 72 -10.29 -0.26 10.00
N TRP A 73 -9.76 -1.40 9.55
CA TRP A 73 -9.11 -2.37 10.44
C TRP A 73 -7.93 -1.76 11.21
N VAL A 74 -7.05 -0.98 10.56
CA VAL A 74 -5.93 -0.31 11.25
C VAL A 74 -6.44 0.61 12.36
N LYS A 75 -7.50 1.37 12.11
CA LYS A 75 -8.12 2.22 13.13
C LYS A 75 -8.64 1.39 14.30
N GLU A 76 -9.37 0.32 14.02
CA GLU A 76 -9.96 -0.57 15.03
C GLU A 76 -8.92 -1.24 15.93
N GLU A 77 -7.79 -1.66 15.36
CA GLU A 77 -6.71 -2.30 16.13
C GLU A 77 -5.93 -1.31 16.99
N VAL A 78 -5.74 -0.07 16.54
CA VAL A 78 -4.91 0.91 17.25
C VAL A 78 -5.70 1.67 18.33
N SER A 79 -6.99 1.92 18.08
CA SER A 79 -7.84 2.71 18.98
C SER A 79 -7.92 2.20 20.43
N PRO A 80 -7.87 0.88 20.73
CA PRO A 80 -7.84 0.37 22.10
C PRO A 80 -6.57 0.74 22.87
N PHE A 81 -5.45 1.00 22.18
CA PHE A 81 -4.16 1.27 22.81
C PHE A 81 -3.83 2.76 22.86
N MET A 82 -4.43 3.58 22.01
CA MET A 82 -4.18 5.02 22.00
C MET A 82 -5.27 5.82 21.28
N GLU A 83 -5.43 7.07 21.73
CA GLU A 83 -6.26 8.05 21.02
C GLU A 83 -5.55 8.52 19.73
N LEU A 84 -6.23 8.34 18.61
CA LEU A 84 -5.73 8.70 17.28
C LEU A 84 -5.86 10.19 16.97
N ALA A 85 -6.67 10.96 17.71
CA ALA A 85 -6.88 12.38 17.46
C ALA A 85 -5.56 13.17 17.54
N SER A 86 -5.35 14.08 16.59
CA SER A 86 -4.17 14.96 16.53
C SER A 86 -2.81 14.24 16.43
N ARG A 87 -2.78 13.02 15.88
CA ARG A 87 -1.55 12.22 15.72
C ARG A 87 -0.97 12.30 14.31
N ASP A 88 0.31 11.99 14.23
CA ASP A 88 1.02 11.77 12.97
C ASP A 88 1.07 10.28 12.66
N ILE A 89 0.53 9.89 11.51
CA ILE A 89 0.33 8.49 11.12
C ILE A 89 1.10 8.23 9.84
N LEU A 90 1.92 7.18 9.84
CA LEU A 90 2.75 6.77 8.71
C LEU A 90 2.34 5.38 8.19
N ASP A 91 2.05 5.29 6.90
CA ASP A 91 2.00 4.01 6.17
C ASP A 91 3.40 3.74 5.58
N TRP A 92 4.14 2.82 6.20
CA TRP A 92 5.47 2.43 5.73
C TRP A 92 5.34 1.36 4.63
N GLY A 93 5.97 1.60 3.49
CA GLY A 93 5.80 0.76 2.31
C GLY A 93 4.42 0.94 1.72
N CYS A 94 3.96 2.18 1.63
CA CYS A 94 2.59 2.50 1.23
C CYS A 94 2.27 2.09 -0.21
N GLY A 95 3.30 1.73 -1.00
CA GLY A 95 3.17 1.43 -2.42
C GLY A 95 2.48 2.58 -3.15
N PRO A 96 1.61 2.29 -4.14
CA PRO A 96 0.82 3.30 -4.82
C PRO A 96 -0.39 3.80 -3.99
N GLY A 97 -0.27 3.82 -2.66
CA GLY A 97 -1.20 4.50 -1.76
C GLY A 97 -2.52 3.78 -1.52
N ARG A 98 -2.55 2.43 -1.63
CA ARG A 98 -3.80 1.63 -1.54
C ARG A 98 -4.54 1.88 -0.22
N VAL A 99 -3.83 1.91 0.91
CA VAL A 99 -4.42 2.00 2.25
C VAL A 99 -4.39 3.45 2.74
N VAL A 100 -3.21 4.08 2.78
CA VAL A 100 -3.01 5.44 3.31
C VAL A 100 -3.99 6.49 2.78
N ARG A 101 -4.46 6.35 1.53
CA ARG A 101 -5.41 7.29 0.92
C ARG A 101 -6.77 7.36 1.61
N HIS A 102 -7.14 6.31 2.34
CA HIS A 102 -8.42 6.23 3.04
C HIS A 102 -8.32 6.69 4.49
N LEU A 103 -7.11 6.73 5.08
CA LEU A 103 -6.92 7.08 6.49
C LEU A 103 -7.48 8.46 6.87
N PRO A 104 -7.34 9.53 6.04
CA PRO A 104 -7.93 10.82 6.36
C PRO A 104 -9.44 10.78 6.57
N GLU A 105 -10.13 9.96 5.78
CA GLU A 105 -11.59 9.80 5.88
C GLU A 105 -11.98 8.88 7.04
N VAL A 106 -11.24 7.79 7.24
CA VAL A 106 -11.54 6.75 8.23
C VAL A 106 -11.24 7.20 9.67
N ILE A 107 -10.07 7.81 9.88
CA ILE A 107 -9.59 8.24 11.20
C ILE A 107 -10.14 9.63 11.55
N GLY A 108 -10.24 10.51 10.55
CA GLY A 108 -10.86 11.82 10.71
C GLY A 108 -9.87 12.97 10.90
N LYS A 109 -10.43 14.14 11.21
CA LYS A 109 -9.73 15.44 11.22
C LYS A 109 -8.77 15.56 12.42
N GLY A 110 -7.75 16.40 12.26
CA GLY A 110 -6.75 16.70 13.28
C GLY A 110 -5.46 15.90 13.14
N CYS A 111 -5.50 14.73 12.51
CA CYS A 111 -4.30 13.94 12.22
C CYS A 111 -3.54 14.47 11.00
N ARG A 112 -2.24 14.17 10.94
CA ARG A 112 -1.43 14.30 9.72
C ARG A 112 -1.06 12.91 9.23
N PHE A 113 -1.23 12.69 7.92
CA PHE A 113 -1.02 11.40 7.30
C PHE A 113 0.20 11.43 6.40
N TYR A 114 1.02 10.40 6.52
CA TYR A 114 2.26 10.23 5.80
C TYR A 114 2.30 8.87 5.11
N GLY A 115 2.88 8.82 3.92
CA GLY A 115 3.18 7.57 3.23
C GLY A 115 4.64 7.56 2.76
N SER A 116 5.33 6.45 2.95
CA SER A 116 6.69 6.28 2.42
C SER A 116 6.86 4.97 1.67
N ASP A 117 7.63 5.01 0.60
CA ASP A 117 7.98 3.86 -0.22
C ASP A 117 9.30 4.12 -0.97
N TYR A 118 10.06 3.06 -1.24
CA TYR A 118 11.35 3.18 -1.93
C TYR A 118 11.18 3.44 -3.43
N ASN A 119 10.03 3.06 -4.00
CA ASN A 119 9.73 3.24 -5.41
C ASN A 119 9.28 4.67 -5.69
N ALA A 120 10.17 5.46 -6.31
CA ALA A 120 9.91 6.85 -6.68
C ALA A 120 8.69 7.02 -7.60
N ALA A 121 8.38 6.03 -8.45
CA ALA A 121 7.22 6.11 -9.33
C ALA A 121 5.90 6.07 -8.54
N TYR A 122 5.84 5.28 -7.45
CA TYR A 122 4.69 5.25 -6.55
C TYR A 122 4.55 6.57 -5.80
N ILE A 123 5.65 7.07 -5.23
CA ILE A 123 5.64 8.35 -4.50
C ILE A 123 5.22 9.51 -5.39
N ASN A 124 5.76 9.62 -6.60
CA ASN A 124 5.39 10.67 -7.54
C ASN A 124 3.91 10.62 -7.92
N TRP A 125 3.39 9.41 -8.17
CA TRP A 125 1.96 9.25 -8.45
C TRP A 125 1.11 9.65 -7.24
N CYS A 126 1.43 9.13 -6.06
CA CYS A 126 0.72 9.41 -4.82
C CYS A 126 0.67 10.90 -4.49
N SER A 127 1.82 11.58 -4.50
CA SER A 127 1.93 13.03 -4.24
C SER A 127 1.06 13.87 -5.19
N SER A 128 0.90 13.42 -6.44
CA SER A 128 0.13 14.15 -7.44
C SER A 128 -1.38 13.92 -7.35
N HIS A 129 -1.83 12.84 -6.70
CA HIS A 129 -3.23 12.40 -6.75
C HIS A 129 -3.91 12.24 -5.38
N ILE A 130 -3.16 12.28 -4.28
CA ILE A 130 -3.67 12.08 -2.91
C ILE A 130 -3.23 13.27 -2.03
N PRO A 131 -3.84 14.46 -2.18
CA PRO A 131 -3.36 15.68 -1.54
C PRO A 131 -3.53 15.71 -0.02
N ALA A 132 -4.38 14.84 0.54
CA ALA A 132 -4.61 14.73 1.98
C ALA A 132 -3.48 13.98 2.73
N VAL A 133 -2.49 13.44 2.01
CA VAL A 133 -1.39 12.64 2.57
C VAL A 133 -0.07 13.21 2.06
N THR A 134 0.90 13.35 2.97
CA THR A 134 2.27 13.78 2.62
C THR A 134 3.13 12.56 2.31
N PHE A 135 3.65 12.48 1.08
CA PHE A 135 4.48 11.34 0.67
C PHE A 135 5.96 11.69 0.67
N SER A 136 6.79 10.71 1.03
CA SER A 136 8.25 10.84 0.90
C SER A 136 8.87 9.53 0.43
N LYS A 137 9.90 9.62 -0.40
CA LYS A 137 10.71 8.46 -0.74
C LYS A 137 11.62 8.11 0.44
N ASN A 138 11.66 6.84 0.84
CA ASN A 138 12.65 6.32 1.77
C ASN A 138 13.67 5.43 1.05
N ASP A 139 14.81 5.19 1.69
CA ASP A 139 15.74 4.16 1.24
C ASP A 139 15.46 2.84 1.96
N LEU A 140 15.99 1.73 1.42
CA LEU A 140 15.85 0.40 2.03
C LEU A 140 16.54 0.31 3.40
N ASN A 141 17.53 1.17 3.64
CA ASN A 141 18.24 1.27 4.91
C ASN A 141 17.80 2.53 5.68
N PRO A 142 17.77 2.49 7.02
CA PRO A 142 17.52 3.68 7.84
C PRO A 142 18.58 4.77 7.60
N PRO A 143 18.28 6.04 7.90
CA PRO A 143 17.09 6.55 8.60
C PRO A 143 15.94 6.96 7.67
N LEU A 144 14.71 6.95 8.20
CA LEU A 144 13.58 7.61 7.57
C LEU A 144 13.75 9.13 7.55
N PRO A 145 13.20 9.84 6.55
CA PRO A 145 13.23 11.31 6.51
C PRO A 145 12.33 12.01 7.54
N TYR A 146 11.77 11.27 8.51
CA TYR A 146 10.78 11.80 9.46
C TYR A 146 11.36 12.25 10.81
N GLY A 147 12.66 12.03 11.07
CA GLY A 147 13.35 12.45 12.30
C GLY A 147 12.78 11.82 13.58
N ASP A 148 12.90 12.51 14.71
CA ASP A 148 12.41 12.08 16.05
C ASP A 148 10.88 12.22 16.23
N LYS A 149 10.12 12.27 15.14
CA LYS A 149 8.65 12.35 15.24
C LYS A 149 8.10 11.04 15.78
N HIS A 150 7.28 11.12 16.83
CA HIS A 150 6.50 9.98 17.33
C HIS A 150 5.38 9.65 16.32
N LEU A 151 5.73 8.88 15.29
CA LEU A 151 4.81 8.39 14.28
C LEU A 151 4.16 7.09 14.75
N ILE A 152 2.86 6.94 14.49
CA ILE A 152 2.23 5.63 14.48
C ILE A 152 2.51 5.06 13.09
N SER A 153 3.42 4.09 13.00
CA SER A 153 3.77 3.44 11.74
C SER A 153 3.09 2.09 11.65
N PHE A 154 2.46 1.79 10.52
CA PHE A 154 2.02 0.43 10.21
C PHE A 154 2.63 -0.02 8.88
N MET A 155 2.78 -1.34 8.72
CA MET A 155 3.25 -1.96 7.49
C MET A 155 2.32 -3.11 7.14
N PHE A 156 1.79 -3.11 5.91
CA PHE A 156 0.89 -4.16 5.45
C PHE A 156 1.55 -5.06 4.41
N PHE A 157 1.72 -6.34 4.73
CA PHE A 157 2.17 -7.35 3.78
C PHE A 157 0.97 -8.06 3.13
N PRO A 158 0.70 -7.86 1.82
CA PRO A 158 -0.49 -8.40 1.17
C PRO A 158 -0.53 -9.94 1.03
N TYR A 159 0.54 -10.65 1.39
CA TYR A 159 0.68 -12.10 1.21
C TYR A 159 0.95 -12.89 2.50
N SER A 160 0.98 -12.24 3.65
CA SER A 160 1.14 -12.92 4.94
C SER A 160 -0.02 -12.55 5.86
N PRO A 161 -0.98 -13.47 6.11
CA PRO A 161 -1.99 -13.23 7.13
C PRO A 161 -1.38 -13.08 8.54
N THR A 162 -0.13 -13.49 8.73
CA THR A 162 0.53 -13.65 10.03
C THR A 162 1.52 -12.55 10.41
N PHE A 163 1.80 -11.57 9.54
CA PHE A 163 2.74 -10.50 9.87
C PHE A 163 2.13 -9.11 9.67
N ARG A 164 1.63 -8.54 10.77
CA ARG A 164 1.11 -7.17 10.86
C ARG A 164 1.79 -6.51 12.06
N SER A 165 2.50 -5.40 11.84
CA SER A 165 3.16 -4.66 12.91
C SER A 165 2.70 -3.22 12.92
N VAL A 166 2.48 -2.71 14.13
CA VAL A 166 2.28 -1.29 14.40
C VAL A 166 3.43 -0.86 15.31
N ALA A 167 4.29 0.04 14.83
CA ALA A 167 5.33 0.63 15.65
C ALA A 167 4.82 1.98 16.17
N THR A 168 4.87 2.17 17.48
CA THR A 168 4.68 3.48 18.12
C THR A 168 6.02 4.00 18.59
N GLY A 169 6.15 5.30 18.82
CA GLY A 169 7.40 5.93 19.29
C GLY A 169 7.95 5.41 20.63
N SER A 170 7.28 4.44 21.26
CA SER A 170 7.70 3.74 22.49
C SER A 170 8.07 2.26 22.28
N GLY A 171 8.06 1.74 21.04
CA GLY A 171 8.44 0.36 20.72
C GLY A 171 7.68 -0.26 19.55
N LEU A 172 8.23 -1.31 18.95
CA LEU A 172 7.56 -2.16 17.96
C LEU A 172 6.54 -3.06 18.67
N MET A 173 5.25 -2.80 18.46
CA MET A 173 4.20 -3.78 18.77
C MET A 173 4.01 -4.68 17.55
N SER A 174 4.71 -5.81 17.56
CA SER A 174 4.49 -6.90 16.60
C SER A 174 3.37 -7.78 17.13
N TYR A 175 2.24 -7.82 16.41
CA TYR A 175 1.15 -8.75 16.74
C TYR A 175 1.19 -9.93 15.77
N THR A 176 1.38 -11.12 16.32
CA THR A 176 1.10 -12.37 15.60
C THR A 176 -0.41 -12.59 15.69
N ALA A 177 -1.14 -12.30 14.62
CA ALA A 177 -2.52 -12.76 14.51
C ALA A 177 -2.48 -14.30 14.42
N CYS A 178 -3.09 -14.96 15.41
CA CYS A 178 -3.17 -16.41 15.50
C CYS A 178 -4.08 -17.01 14.42
#